data_AF-A0A831X332-F1
#
_entry.id   AF-A0A831X332-F1
#
_cell.length_a   1.000
_cell.length_b   1.000
_cell.length_c   1.000
_cell.angle_alpha   90.00
_cell.angle_beta   90.00
_cell.angle_gamma   90.00
#
_symmetry.space_group_name_H-M   'P 1'
#
loop_
_entity.id
_entity.type
_entity.pdbx_description
1 polymer ?
#
loop_
_entity_poly.entity_id
_entity_poly.type
_entity_poly.pdbx_seq_one_letter_code
_entity_poly.pdbx_strand_id
1 'polypeptide(L)'
;MSPDYLKKLSWQEILESLRDRCLPDPLIASAIVRLGKPFDERRINAAKKVVASYLEHPDSLIRHEAIWFLACWGKLREYRAAIIQAMKNDPDEDNRGFAANCLGVLESGTKDKDSPRALAEVVRNASEEPRVRVKAYGALLEVFYGEGASELSYPFQMGDKDLSEVNWKWLESIAP
;
A
#
# COMPACT_ATOMS: atom_id res chain seq x y z
N MET A 1 -3.81 24.38 13.59
CA MET A 1 -2.70 24.60 12.63
C MET A 1 -3.27 24.37 11.22
N SER A 2 -3.13 25.33 10.30
CA SER A 2 -3.74 25.24 8.95
C SER A 2 -2.91 24.30 8.03
N PRO A 3 -3.52 23.63 7.03
CA PRO A 3 -2.79 22.89 5.99
C PRO A 3 -1.68 23.70 5.29
N ASP A 4 -1.81 25.03 5.25
CA ASP A 4 -0.78 25.93 4.70
C ASP A 4 0.48 26.03 5.55
N TYR A 5 0.44 25.56 6.81
CA TYR A 5 1.62 25.49 7.68
C TYR A 5 2.70 24.62 7.05
N LEU A 6 2.34 23.44 6.56
CA LEU A 6 3.29 22.53 5.95
C LEU A 6 4.00 23.20 4.77
N LYS A 7 3.26 23.95 3.91
CA LYS A 7 3.83 24.59 2.71
C LYS A 7 5.04 25.49 3.00
N LYS A 8 5.17 26.02 4.22
CA LYS A 8 6.28 26.87 4.65
C LYS A 8 7.52 26.08 5.11
N LEU A 9 7.36 24.80 5.44
CA LEU A 9 8.44 23.94 5.87
C LEU A 9 9.17 23.31 4.68
N SER A 10 10.50 23.24 4.81
CA SER A 10 11.37 22.36 4.03
C SER A 10 11.05 20.89 4.31
N TRP A 11 11.50 20.00 3.44
CA TRP A 11 11.24 18.57 3.64
C TRP A 11 12.02 17.99 4.83
N GLN A 12 13.16 18.58 5.18
CA GLN A 12 13.94 18.20 6.36
C GLN A 12 13.17 18.54 7.63
N GLU A 13 12.60 19.74 7.73
CA GLU A 13 11.78 20.16 8.87
C GLU A 13 10.52 19.30 9.01
N ILE A 14 9.87 18.91 7.90
CA ILE A 14 8.75 17.96 7.93
C ILE A 14 9.20 16.60 8.47
N LEU A 15 10.33 16.09 7.98
CA LEU A 15 10.87 14.80 8.39
C LEU A 15 11.24 14.79 9.87
N GLU A 16 11.87 15.85 10.36
CA GLU A 16 12.17 16.05 11.78
C GLU A 16 10.88 16.12 12.59
N SER A 17 9.88 16.88 12.14
CA SER A 17 8.62 16.99 12.85
C SER A 17 7.85 15.67 12.95
N LEU A 18 7.90 14.85 11.89
CA LEU A 18 7.34 13.49 11.90
C LEU A 18 8.15 12.54 12.79
N ARG A 19 9.48 12.68 12.82
CA ARG A 19 10.36 11.88 13.67
C ARG A 19 10.11 12.16 15.15
N ASP A 20 9.97 13.44 15.48
CA ASP A 20 9.82 13.93 16.86
C ASP A 20 8.35 13.89 17.33
N ARG A 21 7.43 13.39 16.49
CA ARG A 21 5.99 13.24 16.77
C ARG A 21 5.33 14.55 17.22
N CYS A 22 5.75 15.68 16.64
CA CYS A 22 5.28 17.01 17.03
C CYS A 22 4.25 17.61 16.04
N LEU A 23 3.92 16.89 14.96
CA LEU A 23 2.80 17.25 14.10
C LEU A 23 1.48 16.75 14.67
N PRO A 24 0.40 17.55 14.65
CA PRO A 24 -0.93 17.08 14.99
C PRO A 24 -1.44 16.09 13.92
N ASP A 25 -2.19 15.07 14.33
CA ASP A 25 -2.69 13.98 13.47
C ASP A 25 -3.23 14.43 12.11
N PRO A 26 -4.09 15.48 12.01
CA PRO A 26 -4.62 15.92 10.72
C PRO A 26 -3.56 16.36 9.69
N LEU A 27 -2.34 16.66 10.13
CA LEU A 27 -1.23 17.07 9.26
C LEU A 27 -0.27 15.93 8.90
N ILE A 28 -0.32 14.81 9.61
CA ILE A 28 0.64 13.70 9.44
C ILE A 28 0.51 13.07 8.05
N ALA A 29 -0.71 12.73 7.62
CA ALA A 29 -0.98 12.20 6.28
C ALA A 29 -0.44 13.13 5.18
N SER A 30 -0.76 14.44 5.27
CA SER A 30 -0.27 15.45 4.34
C SER A 30 1.26 15.61 4.37
N ALA A 31 1.89 15.46 5.53
CA ALA A 31 3.34 15.48 5.69
C ALA A 31 3.99 14.27 4.98
N ILE A 32 3.45 13.07 5.15
CA ILE A 32 3.91 11.85 4.45
C ILE A 32 3.80 12.03 2.93
N VAL A 33 2.67 12.55 2.43
CA VAL A 33 2.49 12.87 1.00
C VAL A 33 3.57 13.83 0.50
N ARG A 34 3.87 14.90 1.26
CA ARG A 34 4.91 15.87 0.88
C ARG A 34 6.34 15.32 0.99
N LEU A 35 6.56 14.30 1.82
CA LEU A 35 7.82 13.57 1.80
C LEU A 35 7.92 12.65 0.59
N GLY A 36 6.82 12.05 0.16
CA GLY A 36 6.78 11.16 -1.01
C GLY A 36 6.88 11.90 -2.33
N LYS A 37 6.19 13.03 -2.47
CA LYS A 37 6.19 13.87 -3.68
C LYS A 37 7.32 14.92 -3.60
N PRO A 38 8.08 15.17 -4.67
CA PRO A 38 7.82 14.78 -6.07
C PRO A 38 8.52 13.48 -6.51
N PHE A 39 8.59 12.46 -5.64
CA PHE A 39 9.26 11.18 -5.91
C PHE A 39 10.78 11.29 -5.99
N ASP A 40 11.35 12.21 -5.20
CA ASP A 40 12.80 12.36 -5.07
C ASP A 40 13.38 11.20 -4.24
N GLU A 41 14.27 10.41 -4.85
CA GLU A 41 14.83 9.21 -4.23
C GLU A 41 15.59 9.50 -2.93
N ARG A 42 16.33 10.62 -2.87
CA ARG A 42 17.07 11.01 -1.67
C ARG A 42 16.13 11.29 -0.51
N ARG A 43 15.05 12.04 -0.75
CA ARG A 43 14.01 12.34 0.24
C ARG A 43 13.31 11.06 0.70
N ILE A 44 12.92 10.20 -0.24
CA ILE A 44 12.26 8.92 0.07
C ILE A 44 13.16 8.06 0.97
N ASN A 45 14.42 7.90 0.59
CA ASN A 45 15.38 7.11 1.36
C ASN A 45 15.65 7.69 2.76
N ALA A 46 15.67 9.02 2.91
CA ALA A 46 15.81 9.67 4.20
C ALA A 46 14.58 9.47 5.10
N ALA A 47 13.39 9.41 4.51
CA ALA A 47 12.12 9.36 5.23
C ALA A 47 11.61 7.94 5.54
N LYS A 48 12.05 6.91 4.80
CA LYS A 48 11.45 5.56 4.85
C LYS A 48 11.31 4.95 6.24
N LYS A 49 12.33 5.08 7.11
CA LYS A 49 12.27 4.56 8.49
C LYS A 49 11.25 5.30 9.35
N VAL A 50 11.17 6.61 9.20
CA VAL A 50 10.20 7.44 9.94
C VAL A 50 8.79 7.11 9.46
N VAL A 51 8.56 7.08 8.15
CA VAL A 51 7.23 6.77 7.58
C VAL A 51 6.77 5.35 7.92
N ALA A 52 7.67 4.36 7.94
CA ALA A 52 7.32 3.00 8.34
C ALA A 52 6.76 2.89 9.76
N SER A 53 7.18 3.76 10.68
CA SER A 53 6.63 3.82 12.04
C SER A 53 5.19 4.36 12.13
N TYR A 54 4.61 4.77 10.99
CA TYR A 54 3.21 5.20 10.88
C TYR A 54 2.28 4.12 10.31
N LEU A 55 2.80 2.94 9.96
CA LEU A 55 1.97 1.77 9.59
C LEU A 55 1.13 1.25 10.77
N GLU A 56 1.47 1.61 12.01
CA GLU A 56 0.74 1.22 13.23
C GLU A 56 -0.05 2.39 13.83
N HIS A 57 -0.21 3.50 13.10
CA HIS A 57 -0.91 4.68 13.59
C HIS A 57 -2.40 4.39 13.83
N PRO A 58 -3.05 4.94 14.87
CA PRO A 58 -4.48 4.72 15.12
C PRO A 58 -5.40 5.17 13.98
N ASP A 59 -5.06 6.29 13.34
CA ASP A 59 -5.79 6.84 12.18
C ASP A 59 -5.53 6.05 10.88
N SER A 60 -6.60 5.59 10.22
CA SER A 60 -6.49 4.77 9.00
C SER A 60 -5.94 5.54 7.80
N LEU A 61 -6.22 6.83 7.65
CA LEU A 61 -5.69 7.65 6.56
C LEU A 61 -4.18 7.82 6.70
N ILE A 62 -3.65 7.94 7.92
CA ILE A 62 -2.20 8.00 8.13
C ILE A 62 -1.52 6.67 7.74
N ARG A 63 -2.13 5.53 8.11
CA ARG A 63 -1.63 4.21 7.67
C ARG A 63 -1.69 4.07 6.16
N HIS A 64 -2.78 4.52 5.53
CA HIS A 64 -2.96 4.54 4.08
C HIS A 64 -1.79 5.25 3.37
N GLU A 65 -1.46 6.47 3.80
CA GLU A 65 -0.39 7.25 3.20
C GLU A 65 1.00 6.63 3.45
N ALA A 66 1.19 5.98 4.60
CA ALA A 66 2.41 5.23 4.87
C ALA A 66 2.57 4.02 3.93
N ILE A 67 1.49 3.25 3.68
CA ILE A 67 1.47 2.15 2.71
C ILE A 67 1.81 2.68 1.31
N TRP A 68 1.17 3.77 0.87
CA TRP A 68 1.39 4.36 -0.44
C TRP A 68 2.85 4.80 -0.61
N PHE A 69 3.36 5.54 0.38
CA PHE A 69 4.73 6.03 0.38
C PHE A 69 5.75 4.90 0.23
N LEU A 70 5.61 3.83 1.02
CA LEU A 70 6.61 2.76 1.05
C LEU A 70 6.57 1.89 -0.20
N ALA A 71 5.38 1.47 -0.61
CA ALA A 71 5.23 0.43 -1.64
C ALA A 71 5.10 1.00 -3.06
N CYS A 72 4.36 2.10 -3.21
CA CYS A 72 3.95 2.60 -4.50
C CYS A 72 4.81 3.79 -4.96
N TRP A 73 5.07 4.78 -4.10
CA TRP A 73 5.94 5.93 -4.44
C TRP A 73 7.42 5.59 -4.33
N GLY A 74 7.83 4.98 -3.21
CA GLY A 74 9.23 4.64 -2.96
C GLY A 74 9.66 3.30 -3.54
N LYS A 75 8.71 2.41 -3.90
CA LYS A 75 8.99 1.05 -4.38
C LYS A 75 10.01 0.31 -3.48
N LEU A 76 9.92 0.51 -2.17
CA LEU A 76 10.90 0.08 -1.17
C LEU A 76 10.67 -1.38 -0.76
N ARG A 77 11.27 -2.30 -1.51
CA ARG A 77 11.10 -3.76 -1.32
C ARG A 77 11.51 -4.26 0.06
N GLU A 78 12.40 -3.56 0.75
CA GLU A 78 12.75 -3.91 2.14
C GLU A 78 11.56 -3.82 3.11
N TYR A 79 10.48 -3.13 2.75
CA TYR A 79 9.25 -3.03 3.55
C TYR A 79 8.14 -4.00 3.10
N ARG A 80 8.40 -4.89 2.13
CA ARG A 80 7.42 -5.88 1.63
C ARG A 80 6.70 -6.63 2.75
N ALA A 81 7.45 -7.13 3.74
CA ALA A 81 6.85 -7.86 4.85
C ALA A 81 5.83 -7.01 5.63
N ALA A 82 6.11 -5.71 5.82
CA ALA A 82 5.18 -4.79 6.48
C ALA A 82 3.93 -4.52 5.63
N ILE A 83 4.07 -4.44 4.31
CA ILE A 83 2.93 -4.30 3.39
C ILE A 83 2.06 -5.56 3.39
N ILE A 84 2.67 -6.76 3.43
CA ILE A 84 1.94 -8.02 3.59
C ILE A 84 1.17 -8.04 4.93
N GLN A 85 1.78 -7.53 6.01
CA GLN A 85 1.08 -7.42 7.30
C GLN A 85 -0.11 -6.45 7.23
N ALA A 86 0.06 -5.28 6.62
CA ALA A 86 -1.03 -4.33 6.42
C ALA A 86 -2.18 -4.94 5.59
N MET A 87 -1.86 -5.64 4.50
CA MET A 87 -2.83 -6.35 3.68
C MET A 87 -3.64 -7.38 4.46
N LYS A 88 -3.02 -8.11 5.40
CA LYS A 88 -3.68 -9.18 6.15
C LYS A 88 -4.42 -8.70 7.39
N ASN A 89 -3.88 -7.68 8.06
CA ASN A 89 -4.21 -7.40 9.46
C ASN A 89 -4.59 -5.94 9.74
N ASP A 90 -4.57 -5.02 8.76
CA ASP A 90 -5.06 -3.65 9.00
C ASP A 90 -6.54 -3.71 9.42
N PRO A 91 -6.94 -3.04 10.51
CA PRO A 91 -8.33 -3.05 10.96
C PRO A 91 -9.29 -2.41 9.95
N ASP A 92 -8.79 -1.56 9.06
CA ASP A 92 -9.55 -0.91 8.01
C ASP A 92 -9.47 -1.73 6.70
N GLU A 93 -10.63 -2.14 6.17
CA GLU A 93 -10.72 -2.97 4.96
C GLU A 93 -10.21 -2.25 3.71
N ASP A 94 -10.37 -0.93 3.63
CA ASP A 94 -9.86 -0.16 2.49
C ASP A 94 -8.35 -0.18 2.49
N ASN A 95 -7.72 -0.08 3.67
CA ASN A 95 -6.27 -0.23 3.81
C ASN A 95 -5.79 -1.65 3.49
N ARG A 96 -6.50 -2.71 3.91
CA ARG A 96 -6.15 -4.09 3.53
C ARG A 96 -6.14 -4.27 2.01
N GLY A 97 -7.22 -3.83 1.35
CA GLY A 97 -7.32 -3.87 -0.10
C GLY A 97 -6.30 -2.98 -0.81
N PHE A 98 -6.03 -1.79 -0.27
CA PHE A 98 -5.03 -0.87 -0.82
C PHE A 98 -3.60 -1.42 -0.70
N ALA A 99 -3.27 -2.05 0.43
CA ALA A 99 -2.00 -2.73 0.61
C ALA A 99 -1.83 -3.91 -0.36
N ALA A 100 -2.91 -4.66 -0.65
CA ALA A 100 -2.88 -5.70 -1.69
C ALA A 100 -2.50 -5.11 -3.06
N ASN A 101 -3.15 -4.02 -3.48
CA ASN A 101 -2.83 -3.34 -4.74
C ASN A 101 -1.39 -2.85 -4.78
N CYS A 102 -0.93 -2.16 -3.73
CA CYS A 102 0.45 -1.67 -3.69
C CYS A 102 1.48 -2.81 -3.61
N LEU A 103 1.15 -3.97 -3.06
CA LEU A 103 1.99 -5.16 -3.13
C LEU A 103 2.10 -5.68 -4.57
N GLY A 104 1.00 -5.69 -5.33
CA GLY A 104 1.01 -5.99 -6.77
C GLY A 104 1.97 -5.09 -7.55
N VAL A 105 1.88 -3.77 -7.34
CA VAL A 105 2.76 -2.78 -7.97
C VAL A 105 4.24 -2.98 -7.56
N LEU A 106 4.50 -3.22 -6.28
CA LEU A 106 5.85 -3.41 -5.74
C LEU A 106 6.55 -4.65 -6.33
N GLU A 107 5.76 -5.69 -6.59
CA GLU A 107 6.21 -7.02 -7.01
C GLU A 107 5.99 -7.31 -8.50
N SER A 108 5.42 -6.37 -9.24
CA SER A 108 5.25 -6.44 -10.68
C SER A 108 6.58 -6.76 -11.38
N GLY A 109 6.57 -7.82 -12.19
CA GLY A 109 7.74 -8.30 -12.93
C GLY A 109 8.86 -8.90 -12.07
N THR A 110 8.60 -9.19 -10.79
CA THR A 110 9.55 -9.89 -9.93
C THR A 110 9.40 -11.41 -10.01
N LYS A 111 10.38 -12.15 -9.48
CA LYS A 111 10.32 -13.61 -9.31
C LYS A 111 10.02 -14.01 -7.85
N ASP A 112 9.51 -13.08 -7.06
CA ASP A 112 9.19 -13.33 -5.66
C ASP A 112 8.04 -14.34 -5.54
N LYS A 113 8.15 -15.27 -4.59
CA LYS A 113 7.09 -16.28 -4.36
C LYS A 113 6.25 -15.98 -3.13
N ASP A 114 6.78 -15.20 -2.19
CA ASP A 114 6.10 -14.94 -0.92
C ASP A 114 4.91 -14.02 -1.11
N SER A 115 5.04 -13.00 -1.97
CA SER A 115 3.97 -12.03 -2.23
C SER A 115 2.80 -12.64 -3.00
N PRO A 116 3.01 -13.40 -4.09
CA PRO A 116 1.92 -14.18 -4.71
C PRO A 116 1.22 -15.13 -3.74
N ARG A 117 1.97 -15.85 -2.89
CA ARG A 117 1.36 -16.76 -1.91
C ARG A 117 0.47 -15.99 -0.93
N ALA A 118 0.98 -14.89 -0.37
CA ALA A 118 0.22 -14.06 0.57
C ALA A 118 -1.03 -13.45 -0.06
N LEU A 119 -0.97 -13.00 -1.31
CA LEU A 119 -2.13 -12.50 -2.04
C LEU A 119 -3.15 -13.61 -2.30
N ALA A 120 -2.72 -14.80 -2.73
CA ALA A 120 -3.61 -15.94 -2.97
C ALA A 120 -4.34 -16.40 -1.70
N GLU A 121 -3.68 -16.37 -0.55
CA GLU A 121 -4.31 -16.61 0.75
C GLU A 121 -5.45 -15.63 1.03
N VAL A 122 -5.25 -14.32 0.74
CA VAL A 122 -6.30 -13.31 0.89
C VAL A 122 -7.46 -13.58 -0.06
N VAL A 123 -7.21 -13.88 -1.34
CA VAL A 123 -8.27 -14.19 -2.32
C VAL A 123 -9.12 -15.39 -1.86
N ARG A 124 -8.50 -16.41 -1.23
CA ARG A 124 -9.19 -17.61 -0.74
C ARG A 124 -9.88 -17.45 0.60
N ASN A 125 -9.54 -16.43 1.39
CA ASN A 125 -10.12 -16.23 2.70
C ASN A 125 -11.61 -15.89 2.58
N ALA A 126 -12.49 -16.87 2.79
CA ALA A 126 -13.93 -16.69 2.67
C ALA A 126 -14.51 -15.72 3.72
N SER A 127 -13.79 -15.48 4.81
CA SER A 127 -14.17 -14.52 5.86
C SER A 127 -13.63 -13.11 5.61
N GLU A 128 -12.85 -12.89 4.56
CA GLU A 128 -12.39 -11.56 4.16
C GLU A 128 -13.45 -10.87 3.30
N GLU A 129 -13.44 -9.53 3.36
CA GLU A 129 -14.33 -8.69 2.59
C GLU A 129 -14.18 -8.94 1.09
N PRO A 130 -15.28 -9.18 0.34
CA PRO A 130 -15.22 -9.48 -1.09
C PRO A 130 -14.39 -8.48 -1.89
N ARG A 131 -14.46 -7.18 -1.55
CA ARG A 131 -13.67 -6.14 -2.21
C ARG A 131 -12.17 -6.29 -2.00
N VAL A 132 -11.74 -6.68 -0.81
CA VAL A 132 -10.32 -6.92 -0.49
C VAL A 132 -9.82 -8.13 -1.27
N ARG A 133 -10.63 -9.19 -1.34
CA ARG A 133 -10.32 -10.40 -2.11
C ARG A 133 -10.18 -10.11 -3.60
N VAL A 134 -11.06 -9.30 -4.17
CA VAL A 134 -10.99 -8.87 -5.58
C VAL A 134 -9.74 -8.02 -5.85
N LYS A 135 -9.40 -7.07 -4.97
CA LYS A 135 -8.15 -6.29 -5.05
C LYS A 135 -6.91 -7.18 -4.98
N ALA A 136 -6.89 -8.16 -4.08
CA ALA A 136 -5.80 -9.13 -3.99
C ALA A 136 -5.66 -9.99 -5.26
N TYR A 137 -6.77 -10.34 -5.91
CA TYR A 137 -6.75 -11.03 -7.20
C TYR A 137 -6.22 -10.11 -8.32
N GLY A 138 -6.64 -8.85 -8.38
CA GLY A 138 -6.08 -7.85 -9.28
C GLY A 138 -4.56 -7.69 -9.12
N ALA A 139 -4.10 -7.61 -7.88
CA ALA A 139 -2.68 -7.55 -7.55
C ALA A 139 -1.92 -8.81 -7.97
N LEU A 140 -2.50 -10.01 -7.83
CA LEU A 140 -1.90 -11.24 -8.38
C LEU A 140 -1.70 -11.13 -9.89
N LEU A 141 -2.72 -10.68 -10.62
CA LEU A 141 -2.59 -10.48 -12.06
C LEU A 141 -1.45 -9.52 -12.39
N GLU A 142 -1.28 -8.42 -11.64
CA GLU A 142 -0.14 -7.52 -11.83
C GLU A 142 1.22 -8.18 -11.58
N VAL A 143 1.34 -9.02 -10.55
CA VAL A 143 2.60 -9.71 -10.28
C VAL A 143 2.98 -10.65 -11.44
N PHE A 144 2.01 -11.39 -11.97
CA PHE A 144 2.27 -12.40 -13.01
C PHE A 144 2.36 -11.83 -14.44
N TYR A 145 1.60 -10.78 -14.73
CA TYR A 145 1.43 -10.27 -16.09
C TYR A 145 1.96 -8.84 -16.28
N GLY A 146 2.39 -8.17 -15.21
CA GLY A 146 2.99 -6.84 -15.25
C GLY A 146 2.05 -5.70 -14.85
N GLU A 147 2.62 -4.50 -14.74
CA GLU A 147 1.89 -3.28 -14.36
C GLU A 147 0.75 -2.99 -15.35
N GLY A 148 -0.45 -2.74 -14.82
CA GLY A 148 -1.64 -2.50 -15.63
C GLY A 148 -2.28 -3.75 -16.23
N ALA A 149 -1.82 -4.95 -15.87
CA ALA A 149 -2.45 -6.20 -16.33
C ALA A 149 -3.86 -6.44 -15.80
N SER A 150 -4.28 -5.68 -14.78
CA SER A 150 -5.65 -5.73 -14.28
C SER A 150 -6.16 -4.33 -14.01
N GLU A 151 -7.39 -4.06 -14.42
CA GLU A 151 -8.12 -2.88 -13.95
C GLU A 151 -8.55 -3.02 -12.48
N LEU A 152 -8.54 -4.24 -11.92
CA LEU A 152 -8.92 -4.53 -10.53
C LEU A 152 -7.91 -3.99 -9.49
N SER A 153 -6.67 -3.77 -9.91
CA SER A 153 -5.60 -3.26 -9.05
C SER A 153 -5.62 -1.74 -8.91
N TYR A 154 -6.39 -1.02 -9.74
CA TYR A 154 -6.42 0.44 -9.68
C TYR A 154 -7.31 0.94 -8.54
N PRO A 155 -6.77 1.73 -7.59
CA PRO A 155 -7.51 2.17 -6.39
C PRO A 155 -8.71 3.09 -6.66
N PHE A 156 -8.90 3.57 -7.90
CA PHE A 156 -9.91 4.57 -8.25
C PHE A 156 -10.94 4.10 -9.30
N GLN A 157 -10.86 2.84 -9.74
CA GLN A 157 -11.76 2.29 -10.76
C GLN A 157 -12.30 0.93 -10.32
N MET A 158 -13.31 0.96 -9.45
CA MET A 158 -14.13 -0.21 -9.17
C MET A 158 -15.52 0.08 -9.71
N GLY A 159 -15.80 -0.40 -10.93
CA GLY A 159 -17.18 -0.57 -11.40
C GLY A 159 -17.86 -1.72 -10.65
N ASP A 160 -18.80 -2.40 -11.29
CA ASP A 160 -19.56 -3.54 -10.74
C ASP A 160 -18.73 -4.84 -10.55
N LYS A 161 -17.41 -4.73 -10.33
CA LYS A 161 -16.48 -5.86 -10.30
C LYS A 161 -16.56 -6.61 -8.97
N ASP A 162 -16.65 -7.93 -9.03
CA ASP A 162 -16.83 -8.80 -7.87
C ASP A 162 -16.07 -10.14 -7.99
N LEU A 163 -16.33 -11.06 -7.05
CA LEU A 163 -15.68 -12.37 -7.00
C LEU A 163 -15.96 -13.28 -8.20
N SER A 164 -16.95 -12.96 -9.04
CA SER A 164 -17.21 -13.69 -10.30
C SER A 164 -16.11 -13.51 -11.33
N GLU A 165 -15.29 -12.45 -11.22
CA GLU A 165 -14.13 -12.22 -12.10
C GLU A 165 -12.91 -13.09 -11.74
N VAL A 166 -12.94 -13.75 -10.58
CA VAL A 166 -11.82 -14.57 -10.11
C VAL A 166 -11.75 -15.88 -10.89
N ASN A 167 -10.64 -16.09 -11.60
CA ASN A 167 -10.32 -17.38 -12.20
C ASN A 167 -9.75 -18.33 -11.14
N TRP A 168 -10.63 -19.05 -10.46
CA TRP A 168 -10.28 -20.00 -9.39
C TRP A 168 -9.32 -21.11 -9.85
N LYS A 169 -9.51 -21.63 -11.08
CA LYS A 169 -8.62 -22.66 -11.64
C LYS A 169 -7.20 -22.14 -11.83
N TRP A 170 -7.05 -20.91 -12.32
CA TRP A 170 -5.75 -20.28 -12.45
C TRP A 170 -5.13 -20.02 -11.06
N LEU A 171 -5.91 -19.50 -10.11
CA LEU A 171 -5.45 -19.26 -8.74
C LEU A 171 -4.92 -20.55 -8.08
N GLU A 172 -5.63 -21.67 -8.24
CA GLU A 172 -5.19 -23.00 -7.79
C GLU A 172 -3.88 -23.45 -8.46
N SER A 173 -3.67 -23.11 -9.73
CA SER A 173 -2.46 -23.51 -10.45
C SER A 173 -1.18 -22.78 -10.02
N ILE A 174 -1.29 -21.53 -9.52
CA ILE A 174 -0.14 -20.69 -9.19
C ILE A 174 0.26 -20.73 -7.71
N ALA A 175 -0.65 -21.18 -6.84
CA ALA A 175 -0.45 -21.23 -5.40
C ALA A 175 -1.26 -22.39 -4.80
N PRO A 176 -0.94 -23.67 -5.11
CA PRO A 176 -1.71 -24.82 -4.67
C PRO A 176 -1.80 -24.95 -3.14
#